data_AF-A0A6I2XY41-F1
#
_entry.id   AF-A0A6I2XY41-F1
#
_cell.length_a   1.000
_cell.length_b   1.000
_cell.length_c   1.000
_cell.angle_alpha   90.00
_cell.angle_beta   90.00
_cell.angle_gamma   90.00
#
_symmetry.space_group_name_H-M   'P 1'
#
loop_
_entity.id
_entity.type
_entity.pdbx_description
1 polymer ?
#
loop_
_entity_poly.entity_id
_entity_poly.type
_entity_poly.pdbx_seq_one_letter_code
_entity_poly.pdbx_strand_id
1 'polypeptide(L)'
;MSSKDAAITEAQAVAISYFAAVAARDSVGMAACWADDGVDHIFGFADLKGPKAVADYFDELFAAFPDLEMSVVSTTSEADRCAVRWLMTGTFAGPGSFQGVDPTGARIEMEGCDVLTVASGKITGNAAYTDGAEFARQIGALPESGSKTEERLTALTNTRTKIGRKFAASEPEAVADGVWVIRGGFPSKTMNVYLIEEEGGVTVFDGGIKAMTNSVAAAGARFGGINRVVLGHAHADHRGVAPGLAVPVFCHQADKADAESDGGEHYFQMDKLDRHARWLMPRLLEHWDGGPVDVAGTLDEGDEVAGFKVIHLPGHAPGLIGLWRESDRLALVSDCFYTLDPQTGRKGFARVPHSAFNLDTDQARASILKLAEMEPAAAWAGHADPLLGDVRSLLETAARET
;
A
#
# COMPACT_ATOMS: atom_id res chain seq x y z
N MET A 1 49.59 -32.89 -12.76
CA MET A 1 49.11 -33.78 -11.68
C MET A 1 48.37 -32.93 -10.67
N SER A 2 47.13 -33.12 -10.27
CA SER A 2 46.05 -34.04 -10.66
C SER A 2 44.76 -33.26 -10.40
N SER A 3 43.81 -33.35 -11.33
CA SER A 3 42.40 -33.01 -11.11
C SER A 3 41.95 -33.71 -9.83
N LYS A 4 41.54 -32.94 -8.82
CA LYS A 4 40.83 -33.46 -7.67
C LYS A 4 39.36 -33.38 -8.02
N ASP A 5 38.74 -34.54 -8.27
CA ASP A 5 37.29 -34.69 -8.21
C ASP A 5 36.84 -34.23 -6.82
N ALA A 6 36.24 -33.04 -6.73
CA ALA A 6 35.60 -32.59 -5.50
C ALA A 6 34.43 -33.55 -5.23
N ALA A 7 34.39 -34.15 -4.03
CA ALA A 7 33.28 -35.00 -3.65
C ALA A 7 31.98 -34.20 -3.72
N ILE A 8 31.00 -34.72 -4.44
CA ILE A 8 29.65 -34.16 -4.57
C ILE A 8 29.05 -34.07 -3.16
N THR A 9 28.53 -32.89 -2.79
CA THR A 9 27.89 -32.69 -1.48
C THR A 9 26.57 -33.47 -1.39
N GLU A 10 26.06 -33.72 -0.18
CA GLU A 10 24.73 -34.34 -0.01
C GLU A 10 23.64 -33.53 -0.73
N ALA A 11 23.66 -32.20 -0.58
CA ALA A 11 22.72 -31.31 -1.24
C ALA A 11 22.77 -31.43 -2.77
N GLN A 12 23.98 -31.51 -3.33
CA GLN A 12 24.17 -31.68 -4.76
C GLN A 12 23.69 -33.05 -5.25
N ALA A 13 23.92 -34.11 -4.48
CA ALA A 13 23.45 -35.46 -4.82
C ALA A 13 21.93 -35.55 -4.82
N VAL A 14 21.26 -35.00 -3.79
CA VAL A 14 19.79 -34.94 -3.70
C VAL A 14 19.22 -34.09 -4.84
N ALA A 15 19.84 -32.95 -5.15
CA ALA A 15 19.45 -32.11 -6.27
C ALA A 15 19.52 -32.85 -7.61
N ILE A 16 20.63 -33.55 -7.88
CA ILE A 16 20.78 -34.36 -9.11
C ILE A 16 19.71 -35.45 -9.18
N SER A 17 19.43 -36.15 -8.07
CA SER A 17 18.37 -37.16 -8.03
C SER A 17 16.98 -36.57 -8.29
N TYR A 18 16.66 -35.43 -7.70
CA TYR A 18 15.40 -34.74 -7.92
C TYR A 18 15.23 -34.34 -9.39
N PHE A 19 16.19 -33.62 -9.96
CA PHE A 19 16.10 -33.19 -11.37
C PHE A 19 16.18 -34.35 -12.37
N ALA A 20 16.81 -35.46 -12.01
CA ALA A 20 16.73 -36.69 -12.80
C ALA A 20 15.30 -37.27 -12.81
N ALA A 21 14.59 -37.23 -11.67
CA ALA A 21 13.19 -37.62 -11.61
C ALA A 21 12.29 -36.67 -12.42
N VAL A 22 12.56 -35.36 -12.39
CA VAL A 22 11.86 -34.37 -13.24
C VAL A 22 12.08 -34.68 -14.72
N ALA A 23 13.33 -34.89 -15.14
CA ALA A 23 13.66 -35.21 -16.52
C ALA A 23 13.03 -36.54 -16.99
N ALA A 24 12.86 -37.50 -16.07
CA ALA A 24 12.16 -38.76 -16.32
C ALA A 24 10.63 -38.66 -16.24
N ARG A 25 10.09 -37.49 -15.86
CA ARG A 25 8.67 -37.25 -15.57
C ARG A 25 8.09 -38.21 -14.53
N ASP A 26 8.90 -38.52 -13.52
CA ASP A 26 8.56 -39.42 -12.42
C ASP A 26 8.13 -38.60 -11.20
N SER A 27 6.86 -38.20 -11.14
CA SER A 27 6.31 -37.40 -10.04
C SER A 27 6.39 -38.12 -8.68
N VAL A 28 6.41 -39.46 -8.67
CA VAL A 28 6.62 -40.27 -7.46
C VAL A 28 8.07 -40.17 -6.99
N GLY A 29 9.04 -40.32 -7.91
CA GLY A 29 10.46 -40.13 -7.63
C GLY A 29 10.79 -38.70 -7.18
N MET A 30 10.12 -37.71 -7.77
CA MET A 30 10.19 -36.32 -7.33
C MET A 30 9.72 -36.16 -5.89
N ALA A 31 8.50 -36.59 -5.56
CA ALA A 31 7.95 -36.54 -4.20
C ALA A 31 8.85 -37.25 -3.19
N ALA A 32 9.47 -38.37 -3.58
CA ALA A 32 10.39 -39.11 -2.73
C ALA A 32 11.67 -38.32 -2.37
N CYS A 33 12.01 -37.23 -3.06
CA CYS A 33 13.14 -36.36 -2.71
C CYS A 33 12.80 -35.32 -1.63
N TRP A 34 11.52 -35.07 -1.36
CA TRP A 34 11.06 -34.01 -0.47
C TRP A 34 10.84 -34.49 0.98
N ALA A 35 11.04 -33.57 1.93
CA ALA A 35 10.59 -33.70 3.31
C ALA A 35 9.07 -33.44 3.39
N ASP A 36 8.41 -34.01 4.40
CA ASP A 36 6.95 -33.92 4.56
C ASP A 36 6.46 -32.47 4.71
N ASP A 37 7.25 -31.63 5.39
CA ASP A 37 7.01 -30.21 5.62
C ASP A 37 7.79 -29.29 4.66
N GLY A 38 8.43 -29.86 3.64
CA GLY A 38 9.21 -29.11 2.68
C GLY A 38 8.38 -28.11 1.88
N VAL A 39 8.96 -26.97 1.53
CA VAL A 39 8.26 -25.90 0.81
C VAL A 39 8.95 -25.56 -0.50
N ASP A 40 8.21 -25.60 -1.62
CA ASP A 40 8.67 -25.15 -2.92
C ASP A 40 8.08 -23.78 -3.25
N HIS A 41 8.93 -22.77 -3.33
CA HIS A 41 8.55 -21.42 -3.73
C HIS A 41 8.94 -21.20 -5.19
N ILE A 42 7.98 -21.37 -6.09
CA ILE A 42 8.15 -21.12 -7.53
C ILE A 42 7.71 -19.68 -7.82
N PHE A 43 8.67 -18.76 -7.84
CA PHE A 43 8.41 -17.34 -7.92
C PHE A 43 7.61 -16.97 -9.18
N GLY A 44 6.44 -16.36 -8.95
CA GLY A 44 5.50 -15.97 -10.01
C GLY A 44 4.47 -17.04 -10.40
N PHE A 45 4.54 -18.24 -9.83
CA PHE A 45 3.64 -19.35 -10.18
C PHE A 45 2.94 -19.97 -8.97
N ALA A 46 3.66 -20.50 -7.98
CA ALA A 46 3.05 -21.27 -6.90
C ALA A 46 3.91 -21.38 -5.63
N ASP A 47 3.24 -21.50 -4.48
CA ASP A 47 3.82 -21.94 -3.22
C ASP A 47 3.30 -23.35 -2.89
N LEU A 48 4.15 -24.36 -3.01
CA LEU A 48 3.79 -25.77 -2.82
C LEU A 48 4.28 -26.26 -1.47
N LYS A 49 3.40 -26.94 -0.72
CA LYS A 49 3.72 -27.48 0.61
C LYS A 49 3.65 -29.00 0.62
N GLY A 50 4.81 -29.60 0.88
CA GLY A 50 5.00 -31.03 1.01
C GLY A 50 5.03 -31.78 -0.33
N PRO A 51 5.39 -33.08 -0.29
CA PRO A 51 5.70 -33.88 -1.47
C PRO A 51 4.54 -34.03 -2.45
N LYS A 52 3.30 -34.12 -1.95
CA LYS A 52 2.10 -34.27 -2.78
C LYS A 52 1.85 -33.04 -3.65
N ALA A 53 1.97 -31.84 -3.08
CA ALA A 53 1.73 -30.61 -3.83
C ALA A 53 2.74 -30.44 -4.97
N VAL A 54 4.00 -30.86 -4.75
CA VAL A 54 5.04 -30.90 -5.78
C VAL A 54 4.69 -31.88 -6.89
N ALA A 55 4.32 -33.12 -6.55
CA ALA A 55 3.94 -34.13 -7.54
C ALA A 55 2.73 -33.68 -8.39
N ASP A 56 1.66 -33.21 -7.73
CA ASP A 56 0.44 -32.77 -8.41
C ASP A 56 0.73 -31.61 -9.39
N TYR A 57 1.57 -30.64 -8.98
CA TYR A 57 1.96 -29.52 -9.83
C TYR A 57 2.72 -29.98 -11.10
N PHE A 58 3.67 -30.90 -10.94
CA PHE A 58 4.43 -31.41 -12.09
C PHE A 58 3.60 -32.33 -12.98
N ASP A 59 2.67 -33.12 -12.43
CA ASP A 59 1.71 -33.88 -13.24
C ASP A 59 0.84 -32.95 -14.11
N GLU A 60 0.38 -31.82 -13.55
CA GLU A 60 -0.33 -30.79 -14.32
C GLU A 60 0.56 -30.16 -15.40
N LEU A 61 1.81 -29.85 -15.08
CA LEU A 61 2.79 -29.30 -16.02
C LEU A 61 3.08 -30.28 -17.17
N PHE A 62 3.32 -31.56 -16.87
CA PHE A 62 3.56 -32.60 -17.89
C PHE A 62 2.32 -32.86 -18.74
N ALA A 63 1.12 -32.75 -18.16
CA ALA A 63 -0.12 -32.85 -18.93
C ALA A 63 -0.28 -31.66 -19.89
N ALA A 64 0.08 -30.45 -19.47
CA ALA A 64 0.03 -29.24 -20.28
C ALA A 64 1.07 -29.23 -21.42
N PHE A 65 2.24 -29.82 -21.20
CA PHE A 65 3.34 -29.92 -22.15
C PHE A 65 3.73 -31.40 -22.41
N PRO A 66 3.02 -32.10 -23.32
CA PRO A 66 3.19 -33.54 -23.51
C PRO A 66 4.59 -33.97 -23.97
N ASP A 67 5.37 -33.06 -24.53
CA ASP A 67 6.74 -33.22 -25.01
C ASP A 67 7.77 -32.46 -24.15
N LEU A 68 7.40 -32.06 -22.91
CA LEU A 68 8.31 -31.36 -22.01
C LEU A 68 9.61 -32.11 -21.74
N GLU A 69 10.72 -31.43 -21.97
CA GLU A 69 12.06 -31.90 -21.64
C GLU A 69 12.72 -30.87 -20.72
N MET A 70 13.29 -31.35 -19.62
CA MET A 70 14.04 -30.52 -18.69
C MET A 70 15.43 -31.11 -18.51
N SER A 71 16.45 -30.26 -18.61
CA SER A 71 17.85 -30.67 -18.52
C SER A 71 18.62 -29.76 -17.57
N VAL A 72 19.49 -30.34 -16.76
CA VAL A 72 20.37 -29.58 -15.87
C VAL A 72 21.53 -29.01 -16.69
N VAL A 73 21.69 -27.70 -16.66
CA VAL A 73 22.79 -26.96 -17.30
C VAL A 73 24.02 -26.96 -16.40
N SER A 74 23.84 -26.68 -15.10
CA SER A 74 24.93 -26.67 -14.13
C SER A 74 24.42 -26.76 -12.70
N THR A 75 25.27 -27.21 -11.78
CA THR A 75 25.00 -27.19 -10.34
C THR A 75 26.12 -26.49 -9.59
N THR A 76 25.80 -25.86 -8.47
CA THR A 76 26.77 -25.27 -7.54
C THR A 76 26.26 -25.45 -6.13
N SER A 77 27.09 -25.92 -5.22
CA SER A 77 26.65 -26.28 -3.86
C SER A 77 27.56 -25.72 -2.80
N GLU A 78 26.95 -25.35 -1.68
CA GLU A 78 27.62 -24.84 -0.49
C GLU A 78 26.84 -25.33 0.73
N ALA A 79 27.52 -26.08 1.61
CA ALA A 79 26.92 -26.69 2.79
C ALA A 79 25.68 -27.54 2.46
N ASP A 80 24.51 -27.14 2.98
CA ASP A 80 23.21 -27.78 2.84
C ASP A 80 22.42 -27.27 1.61
N ARG A 81 22.99 -26.36 0.82
CA ARG A 81 22.31 -25.76 -0.34
C ARG A 81 22.91 -26.17 -1.67
N CYS A 82 22.05 -26.29 -2.68
CA CYS A 82 22.45 -26.54 -4.06
C CYS A 82 21.64 -25.66 -5.03
N ALA A 83 22.35 -24.79 -5.74
CA ALA A 83 21.82 -24.08 -6.90
C ALA A 83 21.86 -24.99 -8.14
N VAL A 84 20.77 -25.06 -8.89
CA VAL A 84 20.64 -25.86 -10.10
C VAL A 84 20.12 -24.97 -11.21
N ARG A 85 20.96 -24.67 -12.21
CA ARG A 85 20.49 -24.05 -13.45
C ARG A 85 20.02 -25.13 -14.39
N TRP A 86 18.89 -24.89 -15.04
CA TRP A 86 18.27 -25.84 -15.95
C TRP A 86 17.69 -25.13 -17.18
N LEU A 87 17.48 -25.92 -18.23
CA LEU A 87 16.79 -25.55 -19.45
C LEU A 87 15.58 -26.47 -19.60
N MET A 88 14.41 -25.88 -19.84
CA MET A 88 13.16 -26.57 -20.12
C MET A 88 12.69 -26.21 -21.53
N THR A 89 12.27 -27.21 -22.30
CA THR A 89 11.59 -27.02 -23.59
C THR A 89 10.30 -27.82 -23.60
N GLY A 90 9.35 -27.42 -24.43
CA GLY A 90 8.09 -28.17 -24.61
C GLY A 90 7.14 -27.43 -25.54
N THR A 91 6.03 -28.06 -25.87
CA THR A 91 4.97 -27.51 -26.70
C THR A 91 3.68 -27.44 -25.90
N PHE A 92 3.08 -26.26 -25.82
CA PHE A 92 1.86 -26.04 -25.05
C PHE A 92 0.64 -26.60 -25.80
N ALA A 93 0.47 -27.92 -25.74
CA ALA A 93 -0.49 -28.68 -26.54
C ALA A 93 -1.28 -29.74 -25.74
N GLY A 94 -1.21 -29.67 -24.41
CA GLY A 94 -1.96 -30.54 -23.51
C GLY A 94 -3.48 -30.42 -23.65
N PRO A 95 -4.26 -31.33 -23.04
CA PRO A 95 -5.72 -31.34 -23.16
C PRO A 95 -6.44 -30.29 -22.28
N GLY A 96 -5.70 -29.49 -21.49
CA GLY A 96 -6.27 -28.56 -20.52
C GLY A 96 -5.46 -27.27 -20.37
N SER A 97 -6.08 -26.29 -19.72
CA SER A 97 -5.44 -25.00 -19.44
C SER A 97 -4.33 -25.14 -18.41
N PHE A 98 -3.25 -24.37 -18.56
CA PHE A 98 -2.19 -24.23 -17.57
C PHE A 98 -2.10 -22.77 -17.15
N GLN A 99 -2.11 -22.50 -15.84
CA GLN A 99 -2.08 -21.13 -15.29
C GLN A 99 -3.19 -20.22 -15.87
N GLY A 100 -4.36 -20.81 -16.16
CA GLY A 100 -5.52 -20.09 -16.72
C GLY A 100 -5.44 -19.76 -18.21
N VAL A 101 -4.43 -20.25 -18.93
CA VAL A 101 -4.30 -20.09 -20.39
C VAL A 101 -4.61 -21.41 -21.08
N ASP A 102 -5.38 -21.37 -22.17
CA ASP A 102 -5.65 -22.55 -22.98
C ASP A 102 -4.44 -22.91 -23.88
N PRO A 103 -4.25 -24.20 -24.23
CA PRO A 103 -3.15 -24.64 -25.08
C PRO A 103 -3.08 -23.86 -26.40
N THR A 104 -1.94 -23.21 -26.66
CA THR A 104 -1.76 -22.36 -27.85
C THR A 104 -1.00 -23.04 -28.98
N GLY A 105 -0.45 -24.23 -28.74
CA GLY A 105 0.45 -24.93 -29.65
C GLY A 105 1.83 -24.29 -29.76
N ALA A 106 2.12 -23.27 -28.95
CA ALA A 106 3.42 -22.61 -28.95
C ALA A 106 4.51 -23.53 -28.40
N ARG A 107 5.68 -23.50 -29.04
CA ARG A 107 6.88 -24.11 -28.49
C ARG A 107 7.53 -23.13 -27.52
N ILE A 108 7.89 -23.62 -26.36
CA ILE A 108 8.61 -22.87 -25.33
C ILE A 108 10.06 -23.34 -25.19
N GLU A 109 10.93 -22.42 -24.83
CA GLU A 109 12.28 -22.63 -24.33
C GLU A 109 12.50 -21.68 -23.15
N MET A 110 12.80 -22.23 -21.98
CA MET A 110 12.88 -21.47 -20.73
C MET A 110 14.08 -21.92 -19.91
N GLU A 111 14.86 -20.94 -19.45
CA GLU A 111 15.87 -21.17 -18.42
C GLU A 111 15.30 -20.87 -17.03
N GLY A 112 15.79 -21.60 -16.03
CA GLY A 112 15.50 -21.34 -14.63
C GLY A 112 16.65 -21.72 -13.72
N CYS A 113 16.48 -21.37 -12.44
CA CYS A 113 17.44 -21.67 -11.39
C CYS A 113 16.71 -22.00 -10.10
N ASP A 114 16.99 -23.17 -9.55
CA ASP A 114 16.45 -23.63 -8.27
C ASP A 114 17.55 -23.53 -7.21
N VAL A 115 17.24 -22.97 -6.06
CA VAL A 115 18.12 -22.98 -4.89
C VAL A 115 17.51 -23.91 -3.84
N LEU A 116 17.92 -25.17 -3.88
CA LEU A 116 17.47 -26.21 -2.98
C LEU A 116 18.19 -26.13 -1.64
N THR A 117 17.46 -26.35 -0.55
CA THR A 117 17.99 -26.57 0.81
C THR A 117 17.67 -28.00 1.24
N VAL A 118 18.69 -28.72 1.67
CA VAL A 118 18.63 -30.17 1.91
C VAL A 118 19.05 -30.48 3.34
N ALA A 119 18.25 -31.26 4.05
CA ALA A 119 18.59 -31.79 5.36
C ALA A 119 18.22 -33.26 5.44
N SER A 120 19.10 -34.09 6.02
CA SER A 120 18.87 -35.53 6.20
C SER A 120 18.47 -36.24 4.90
N GLY A 121 19.16 -35.92 3.80
CA GLY A 121 18.89 -36.49 2.47
C GLY A 121 17.58 -36.07 1.82
N LYS A 122 16.89 -35.04 2.32
CA LYS A 122 15.60 -34.56 1.81
C LYS A 122 15.59 -33.06 1.54
N ILE A 123 14.87 -32.65 0.49
CA ILE A 123 14.61 -31.24 0.21
C ILE A 123 13.64 -30.70 1.26
N THR A 124 14.08 -29.71 2.03
CA THR A 124 13.26 -29.00 3.02
C THR A 124 12.78 -27.65 2.49
N GLY A 125 13.45 -27.10 1.48
CA GLY A 125 13.04 -25.86 0.84
C GLY A 125 13.60 -25.73 -0.57
N ASN A 126 12.86 -25.05 -1.43
CA ASN A 126 13.32 -24.62 -2.75
C ASN A 126 12.90 -23.19 -3.02
N ALA A 127 13.80 -22.40 -3.58
CA ALA A 127 13.52 -21.11 -4.18
C ALA A 127 13.78 -21.23 -5.70
N ALA A 128 12.71 -21.46 -6.47
CA ALA A 128 12.76 -21.63 -7.92
C ALA A 128 12.48 -20.33 -8.65
N TYR A 129 13.49 -19.85 -9.38
CA TYR A 129 13.44 -18.62 -10.17
C TYR A 129 13.33 -18.94 -11.66
N THR A 130 12.33 -18.35 -12.31
CA THR A 130 12.07 -18.52 -13.75
C THR A 130 11.70 -17.19 -14.39
N ASP A 131 11.93 -17.03 -15.70
CA ASP A 131 11.43 -15.88 -16.44
C ASP A 131 9.95 -16.07 -16.83
N GLY A 132 9.05 -15.80 -15.89
CA GLY A 132 7.61 -15.92 -16.10
C GLY A 132 7.06 -14.94 -17.16
N ALA A 133 7.71 -13.79 -17.36
CA ALA A 133 7.30 -12.85 -18.39
C ALA A 133 7.63 -13.42 -19.78
N GLU A 134 8.80 -14.01 -19.95
CA GLU A 134 9.18 -14.66 -21.19
C GLU A 134 8.34 -15.90 -21.48
N PHE A 135 8.02 -16.71 -20.47
CA PHE A 135 7.02 -17.77 -20.60
C PHE A 135 5.69 -17.23 -21.14
N ALA A 136 5.15 -16.19 -20.50
CA ALA A 136 3.88 -15.58 -20.89
C ALA A 136 3.93 -15.01 -22.32
N ARG A 137 5.07 -14.48 -22.78
CA ARG A 137 5.25 -14.05 -24.18
C ARG A 137 5.22 -15.23 -25.13
N GLN A 138 5.97 -16.29 -24.85
CA GLN A 138 6.07 -17.47 -25.71
C GLN A 138 4.71 -18.18 -25.88
N ILE A 139 3.90 -18.24 -24.81
CA ILE A 139 2.54 -18.81 -24.91
C ILE A 139 1.49 -17.82 -25.46
N GLY A 140 1.86 -16.57 -25.75
CA GLY A 140 0.98 -15.56 -26.34
C GLY A 140 0.09 -14.79 -25.35
N ALA A 141 0.30 -14.95 -24.04
CA ALA A 141 -0.41 -14.20 -23.00
C ALA A 141 0.10 -12.75 -22.85
N LEU A 142 1.36 -12.49 -23.24
CA LEU A 142 1.96 -11.15 -23.32
C LEU A 142 2.46 -10.85 -24.74
N PRO A 143 2.46 -9.56 -25.16
CA PRO A 143 3.05 -9.18 -26.43
C PRO A 143 4.57 -9.40 -26.44
N GLU A 144 5.13 -9.67 -27.61
CA GLU A 144 6.58 -9.77 -27.81
C GLU A 144 7.30 -8.51 -27.33
N SER A 145 8.48 -8.68 -26.74
CA SER A 145 9.30 -7.57 -26.24
C SER A 145 9.77 -6.69 -27.39
N GLY A 146 9.61 -5.37 -27.24
CA GLY A 146 9.93 -4.38 -28.27
C GLY A 146 8.91 -4.32 -29.42
N SER A 147 7.80 -5.04 -29.34
CA SER A 147 6.75 -4.99 -30.36
C SER A 147 5.93 -3.71 -30.28
N LYS A 148 5.36 -3.28 -31.42
CA LYS A 148 4.41 -2.16 -31.46
C LYS A 148 3.16 -2.39 -30.60
N THR A 149 2.81 -3.65 -30.34
CA THR A 149 1.70 -4.00 -29.46
C THR A 149 2.05 -3.70 -28.00
N GLU A 150 3.26 -4.06 -27.55
CA GLU A 150 3.77 -3.74 -26.21
C GLU A 150 3.88 -2.21 -26.02
N GLU A 151 4.39 -1.49 -27.01
CA GLU A 151 4.47 -0.02 -26.97
C GLU A 151 3.09 0.62 -26.79
N ARG A 152 2.08 0.13 -27.52
CA ARG A 152 0.69 0.62 -27.41
C ARG A 152 0.09 0.30 -26.04
N LEU A 153 0.31 -0.90 -25.52
CA LEU A 153 -0.16 -1.30 -24.20
C LEU A 153 0.48 -0.43 -23.09
N THR A 154 1.77 -0.15 -23.22
CA THR A 154 2.51 0.77 -22.34
C THR A 154 1.95 2.19 -22.42
N ALA A 155 1.70 2.70 -23.63
CA ALA A 155 1.11 4.03 -23.83
C ALA A 155 -0.30 4.14 -23.21
N LEU A 156 -1.13 3.10 -23.36
CA LEU A 156 -2.45 3.01 -22.74
C LEU A 156 -2.35 3.00 -21.21
N THR A 157 -1.44 2.19 -20.66
CA THR A 157 -1.16 2.13 -19.22
C THR A 157 -0.75 3.51 -18.69
N ASN A 158 0.21 4.16 -19.34
CA ASN A 158 0.65 5.52 -18.99
C ASN A 158 -0.48 6.54 -19.05
N THR A 159 -1.35 6.43 -20.05
CA THR A 159 -2.51 7.31 -20.19
C THR A 159 -3.50 7.10 -19.04
N ARG A 160 -3.82 5.84 -18.71
CA ARG A 160 -4.68 5.47 -17.58
C ARG A 160 -4.09 5.98 -16.26
N THR A 161 -2.79 5.82 -16.03
CA THR A 161 -2.10 6.31 -14.83
C THR A 161 -2.17 7.82 -14.72
N LYS A 162 -1.92 8.56 -15.82
CA LYS A 162 -2.01 10.03 -15.83
C LYS A 162 -3.43 10.52 -15.52
N ILE A 163 -4.44 9.87 -16.11
CA ILE A 163 -5.85 10.19 -15.85
C ILE A 163 -6.20 9.89 -14.39
N GLY A 164 -5.86 8.70 -13.89
CA GLY A 164 -6.10 8.31 -12.51
C GLY A 164 -5.45 9.28 -11.51
N ARG A 165 -4.17 9.62 -11.71
CA ARG A 165 -3.45 10.58 -10.86
C ARG A 165 -4.13 11.95 -10.83
N LYS A 166 -4.55 12.46 -11.99
CA LYS A 166 -5.24 13.75 -12.11
C LYS A 166 -6.53 13.79 -11.29
N PHE A 167 -7.26 12.68 -11.20
CA PHE A 167 -8.49 12.59 -10.42
C PHE A 167 -8.27 12.24 -8.96
N ALA A 168 -7.19 11.52 -8.64
CA ALA A 168 -6.85 11.12 -7.28
C ALA A 168 -6.45 12.31 -6.40
N ALA A 169 -5.48 13.13 -6.86
CA ALA A 169 -4.96 14.25 -6.08
C ALA A 169 -4.38 15.40 -6.94
N SER A 170 -4.08 16.54 -6.33
CA SER A 170 -3.26 17.62 -6.89
C SER A 170 -1.77 17.24 -6.84
N GLU A 171 -0.93 18.02 -7.51
CA GLU A 171 0.50 18.04 -7.15
C GLU A 171 0.66 18.77 -5.80
N PRO A 172 1.77 18.57 -5.08
CA PRO A 172 2.06 19.31 -3.85
C PRO A 172 2.13 20.82 -4.09
N GLU A 173 1.39 21.58 -3.31
CA GLU A 173 1.37 23.04 -3.32
C GLU A 173 2.01 23.56 -2.04
N ALA A 174 2.98 24.47 -2.14
CA ALA A 174 3.62 25.05 -0.96
C ALA A 174 2.62 25.92 -0.20
N VAL A 175 2.51 25.71 1.12
CA VAL A 175 1.65 26.51 2.01
C VAL A 175 2.46 27.40 2.94
N ALA A 176 3.67 26.97 3.28
CA ALA A 176 4.68 27.73 4.02
C ALA A 176 6.06 27.11 3.76
N ASP A 177 7.10 27.69 4.34
CA ASP A 177 8.45 27.12 4.26
C ASP A 177 8.49 25.71 4.87
N GLY A 178 9.00 24.74 4.10
CA GLY A 178 9.03 23.32 4.46
C GLY A 178 7.66 22.64 4.60
N VAL A 179 6.56 23.25 4.11
CA VAL A 179 5.21 22.66 4.23
C VAL A 179 4.47 22.71 2.90
N TRP A 180 3.95 21.55 2.49
CA TRP A 180 3.13 21.41 1.28
C TRP A 180 1.79 20.76 1.58
N VAL A 181 0.79 21.08 0.76
CA VAL A 181 -0.52 20.41 0.78
C VAL A 181 -0.75 19.66 -0.53
N ILE A 182 -1.30 18.45 -0.41
CA ILE A 182 -1.81 17.65 -1.51
C ILE A 182 -3.32 17.55 -1.32
N ARG A 183 -4.09 17.86 -2.37
CA ARG A 183 -5.55 17.87 -2.31
C ARG A 183 -6.17 16.76 -3.13
N GLY A 184 -6.98 15.91 -2.52
CA GLY A 184 -7.71 14.83 -3.19
C GLY A 184 -9.21 14.89 -2.99
N GLY A 185 -9.90 13.90 -3.52
CA GLY A 185 -11.36 13.84 -3.56
C GLY A 185 -11.92 14.40 -4.88
N PHE A 186 -12.62 13.56 -5.64
CA PHE A 186 -13.28 13.97 -6.87
C PHE A 186 -14.70 14.51 -6.57
N PRO A 187 -15.17 15.57 -7.25
CA PRO A 187 -14.50 16.37 -8.29
C PRO A 187 -13.72 17.59 -7.77
N SER A 188 -13.97 18.01 -6.53
CA SER A 188 -13.60 19.34 -6.04
C SER A 188 -12.23 19.45 -5.38
N LYS A 189 -11.53 18.33 -5.17
CA LYS A 189 -10.24 18.23 -4.48
C LYS A 189 -10.22 18.96 -3.14
N THR A 190 -11.07 18.52 -2.23
CA THR A 190 -11.28 19.17 -0.94
C THR A 190 -10.63 18.44 0.24
N MET A 191 -10.04 17.26 0.07
CA MET A 191 -9.39 16.53 1.17
C MET A 191 -7.91 16.89 1.21
N ASN A 192 -7.43 17.47 2.29
CA ASN A 192 -6.06 17.96 2.44
C ASN A 192 -5.19 16.90 3.12
N VAL A 193 -3.99 16.70 2.58
CA VAL A 193 -2.90 15.95 3.20
C VAL A 193 -1.67 16.85 3.21
N TYR A 194 -1.01 16.98 4.35
CA TYR A 194 0.15 17.85 4.49
C TYR A 194 1.44 17.05 4.49
N LEU A 195 2.46 17.57 3.81
CA LEU A 195 3.83 17.10 3.90
C LEU A 195 4.64 18.16 4.62
N ILE A 196 5.28 17.78 5.72
CA ILE A 196 6.08 18.66 6.57
C ILE A 196 7.53 18.17 6.50
N GLU A 197 8.42 19.03 6.02
CA GLU A 197 9.86 18.74 5.93
C GLU A 197 10.45 18.46 7.31
N GLU A 198 11.24 17.40 7.40
CA GLU A 198 12.06 17.10 8.55
C GLU A 198 13.38 16.45 8.09
N GLU A 199 14.26 16.10 9.03
CA GLU A 199 15.53 15.48 8.68
C GLU A 199 15.33 14.18 7.87
N GLY A 200 15.89 14.15 6.67
CA GLY A 200 15.90 12.97 5.81
C GLY A 200 14.57 12.64 5.10
N GLY A 201 13.54 13.48 5.20
CA GLY A 201 12.25 13.21 4.55
C GLY A 201 11.13 14.15 4.96
N VAL A 202 9.91 13.63 4.98
CA VAL A 202 8.72 14.37 5.45
C VAL A 202 7.89 13.57 6.46
N THR A 203 7.27 14.29 7.40
CA THR A 203 6.09 13.81 8.12
C THR A 203 4.85 14.08 7.26
N VAL A 204 3.98 13.08 7.13
CA VAL A 204 2.63 13.26 6.60
C VAL A 204 1.71 13.63 7.76
N PHE A 205 1.03 14.78 7.69
CA PHE A 205 -0.01 15.16 8.65
C PHE A 205 -1.39 15.11 7.99
N ASP A 206 -2.31 14.37 8.63
CA ASP A 206 -3.53 13.83 8.02
C ASP A 206 -3.27 12.96 6.79
N GLY A 207 -4.25 12.13 6.47
CA GLY A 207 -4.13 11.07 5.49
C GLY A 207 -5.12 11.17 4.35
N GLY A 208 -6.05 12.13 4.34
CA GLY A 208 -7.00 12.26 3.23
C GLY A 208 -7.74 10.94 2.97
N ILE A 209 -8.06 10.68 1.71
CA ILE A 209 -8.77 9.47 1.28
C ILE A 209 -7.83 8.43 0.66
N LYS A 210 -8.19 7.15 0.73
CA LYS A 210 -7.45 6.00 0.17
C LYS A 210 -6.99 6.19 -1.28
N ALA A 211 -7.79 6.84 -2.12
CA ALA A 211 -7.43 7.09 -3.51
C ALA A 211 -6.15 7.95 -3.65
N MET A 212 -5.75 8.69 -2.61
CA MET A 212 -4.58 9.57 -2.62
C MET A 212 -3.26 8.84 -2.34
N THR A 213 -3.27 7.57 -1.91
CA THR A 213 -2.06 6.87 -1.38
C THR A 213 -0.88 6.96 -2.33
N ASN A 214 -1.08 6.62 -3.61
CA ASN A 214 -0.01 6.65 -4.59
C ASN A 214 0.49 8.07 -4.88
N SER A 215 -0.38 9.08 -4.81
CA SER A 215 0.01 10.48 -5.02
C SER A 215 0.84 11.00 -3.84
N VAL A 216 0.44 10.67 -2.60
CA VAL A 216 1.17 11.02 -1.38
C VAL A 216 2.52 10.29 -1.33
N ALA A 217 2.55 8.99 -1.59
CA ALA A 217 3.78 8.20 -1.66
C ALA A 217 4.75 8.75 -2.72
N ALA A 218 4.25 9.05 -3.92
CA ALA A 218 5.06 9.61 -4.99
C ALA A 218 5.55 11.04 -4.70
N ALA A 219 4.83 11.81 -3.88
CA ALA A 219 5.27 13.12 -3.43
C ALA A 219 6.35 12.98 -2.35
N GLY A 220 6.09 12.19 -1.30
CA GLY A 220 7.06 11.91 -0.24
C GLY A 220 8.40 11.38 -0.78
N ALA A 221 8.38 10.49 -1.77
CA ALA A 221 9.58 10.01 -2.44
C ALA A 221 10.41 11.13 -3.11
N ARG A 222 9.77 12.19 -3.61
CA ARG A 222 10.46 13.37 -4.18
C ARG A 222 11.08 14.26 -3.11
N PHE A 223 10.58 14.17 -1.87
CA PHE A 223 11.08 14.90 -0.70
C PHE A 223 12.02 14.06 0.18
N GLY A 224 12.53 12.93 -0.31
CA GLY A 224 13.49 12.08 0.42
C GLY A 224 12.90 10.84 1.11
N GLY A 225 11.57 10.70 1.11
CA GLY A 225 10.85 9.61 1.76
C GLY A 225 9.83 10.12 2.77
N ILE A 226 8.98 9.22 3.26
CA ILE A 226 8.03 9.52 4.34
C ILE A 226 8.54 8.85 5.60
N ASN A 227 8.75 9.62 6.66
CA ASN A 227 9.27 9.11 7.92
C ASN A 227 8.15 8.51 8.79
N ARG A 228 6.99 9.16 8.79
CA ARG A 228 5.82 8.80 9.59
C ARG A 228 4.54 9.46 9.07
N VAL A 229 3.41 8.92 9.48
CA VAL A 229 2.09 9.58 9.40
C VAL A 229 1.67 10.01 10.79
N VAL A 230 1.23 11.25 10.94
CA VAL A 230 0.54 11.76 12.12
C VAL A 230 -0.91 12.05 11.73
N LEU A 231 -1.83 11.28 12.28
CA LEU A 231 -3.26 11.49 12.09
C LEU A 231 -3.71 12.64 12.98
N GLY A 232 -4.33 13.67 12.40
CA GLY A 232 -5.03 14.69 13.14
C GLY A 232 -6.20 14.08 13.91
N HIS A 233 -6.91 13.13 13.29
CA HIS A 233 -7.86 12.25 13.96
C HIS A 233 -8.16 11.00 13.10
N ALA A 234 -8.98 10.08 13.60
CA ALA A 234 -9.16 8.73 13.03
C ALA A 234 -10.17 8.58 11.87
N HIS A 235 -10.89 9.62 11.43
CA HIS A 235 -11.96 9.44 10.43
C HIS A 235 -11.45 8.93 9.08
N ALA A 236 -12.34 8.29 8.34
CA ALA A 236 -12.07 7.62 7.07
C ALA A 236 -11.29 8.48 6.06
N ASP A 237 -11.64 9.76 5.97
CA ASP A 237 -11.04 10.76 5.09
C ASP A 237 -9.84 11.51 5.70
N HIS A 238 -9.35 11.05 6.84
CA HIS A 238 -8.11 11.52 7.48
C HIS A 238 -7.13 10.39 7.78
N ARG A 239 -7.56 9.12 7.78
CA ARG A 239 -6.65 7.96 7.83
C ARG A 239 -6.45 7.27 6.49
N GLY A 240 -7.12 7.72 5.43
CA GLY A 240 -7.29 6.97 4.19
C GLY A 240 -6.00 6.46 3.54
N VAL A 241 -4.92 7.27 3.49
CA VAL A 241 -3.65 6.82 2.91
C VAL A 241 -2.79 5.98 3.85
N ALA A 242 -2.99 6.09 5.16
CA ALA A 242 -2.05 5.61 6.17
C ALA A 242 -1.73 4.11 6.04
N PRO A 243 -2.71 3.19 5.89
CA PRO A 243 -2.41 1.76 5.70
C PRO A 243 -1.55 1.46 4.47
N GLY A 244 -1.76 2.22 3.38
CA GLY A 244 -1.08 1.99 2.12
C GLY A 244 0.32 2.58 2.03
N LEU A 245 0.72 3.45 2.96
CA LEU A 245 2.07 4.02 3.00
C LEU A 245 3.09 3.11 3.72
N ALA A 246 2.63 2.19 4.57
CA ALA A 246 3.48 1.23 5.30
C ALA A 246 4.64 1.89 6.09
N VAL A 247 4.37 3.03 6.72
CA VAL A 247 5.29 3.76 7.62
C VAL A 247 4.66 3.85 9.02
N PRO A 248 5.45 4.13 10.09
CA PRO A 248 4.91 4.31 11.43
C PRO A 248 3.78 5.36 11.48
N VAL A 249 2.66 4.99 12.10
CA VAL A 249 1.50 5.87 12.28
C VAL A 249 1.39 6.30 13.74
N PHE A 250 1.18 7.60 13.95
CA PHE A 250 0.95 8.22 15.24
C PHE A 250 -0.39 8.94 15.26
N CYS A 251 -1.04 8.96 16.41
CA CYS A 251 -2.24 9.75 16.67
C CYS A 251 -2.30 10.12 18.15
N HIS A 252 -3.33 10.86 18.55
CA HIS A 252 -3.54 11.11 19.97
C HIS A 252 -3.99 9.84 20.73
N GLN A 253 -3.64 9.73 22.01
CA GLN A 253 -3.99 8.57 22.83
C GLN A 253 -5.50 8.27 22.87
N ALA A 254 -6.33 9.30 22.87
CA ALA A 254 -7.79 9.17 22.86
C ALA A 254 -8.38 8.70 21.52
N ASP A 255 -7.64 8.85 20.42
CA ASP A 255 -8.07 8.42 19.07
C ASP A 255 -7.48 7.06 18.67
N LYS A 256 -6.59 6.49 19.48
CA LYS A 256 -5.90 5.24 19.17
C LYS A 256 -6.87 4.10 18.87
N ALA A 257 -7.89 3.92 19.72
CA ALA A 257 -8.85 2.84 19.55
C ALA A 257 -9.63 2.96 18.22
N ASP A 258 -10.01 4.18 17.84
CA ASP A 258 -10.75 4.46 16.61
C ASP A 258 -9.84 4.25 15.37
N ALA A 259 -8.59 4.71 15.45
CA ALA A 259 -7.60 4.51 14.39
C ALA A 259 -7.32 3.02 14.13
N GLU A 260 -7.28 2.21 15.19
CA GLU A 260 -7.12 0.75 15.15
C GLU A 260 -8.43 -0.01 14.84
N SER A 261 -9.56 0.69 14.65
CA SER A 261 -10.86 0.07 14.40
C SER A 261 -11.74 0.82 13.39
N ASP A 262 -12.92 1.30 13.79
CA ASP A 262 -13.97 1.80 12.92
C ASP A 262 -13.78 3.25 12.43
N GLY A 263 -12.71 3.93 12.85
CA GLY A 263 -12.45 5.32 12.46
C GLY A 263 -13.45 6.30 13.04
N GLY A 264 -14.08 5.99 14.18
CA GLY A 264 -15.04 6.88 14.86
C GLY A 264 -16.49 6.73 14.38
N GLU A 265 -16.78 5.78 13.47
CA GLU A 265 -18.12 5.59 12.93
C GLU A 265 -19.18 5.35 14.02
N HIS A 266 -18.83 4.73 15.15
CA HIS A 266 -19.75 4.45 16.24
C HIS A 266 -20.42 5.69 16.88
N TYR A 267 -19.87 6.89 16.73
CA TYR A 267 -20.52 8.13 17.21
C TYR A 267 -21.14 8.97 16.09
N PHE A 268 -21.12 8.51 14.84
CA PHE A 268 -21.75 9.23 13.74
C PHE A 268 -23.28 9.19 13.81
N GLN A 269 -23.90 10.35 13.59
CA GLN A 269 -25.35 10.56 13.65
C GLN A 269 -25.90 10.82 12.24
N MET A 270 -25.92 9.77 11.41
CA MET A 270 -26.35 9.82 10.01
C MET A 270 -27.81 10.29 9.84
N ASP A 271 -28.63 10.18 10.88
CA ASP A 271 -30.01 10.70 10.92
C ASP A 271 -30.07 12.24 10.89
N LYS A 272 -28.98 12.93 11.21
CA LYS A 272 -28.85 14.41 11.09
C LYS A 272 -28.51 14.87 9.68
N LEU A 273 -28.13 13.96 8.79
CA LEU A 273 -27.92 14.28 7.38
C LEU A 273 -29.26 14.39 6.65
N ASP A 274 -29.29 15.16 5.56
CA ASP A 274 -30.40 15.15 4.63
C ASP A 274 -30.61 13.75 4.01
N ARG A 275 -31.80 13.52 3.44
CA ARG A 275 -32.18 12.20 2.92
C ARG A 275 -31.24 11.63 1.86
N HIS A 276 -30.59 12.50 1.07
CA HIS A 276 -29.73 12.10 -0.03
C HIS A 276 -28.33 11.80 0.49
N ALA A 277 -27.79 12.69 1.33
CA ALA A 277 -26.53 12.53 2.02
C ALA A 277 -26.55 11.27 2.92
N ARG A 278 -27.63 11.02 3.67
CA ARG A 278 -27.78 9.82 4.51
C ARG A 278 -27.65 8.50 3.74
N TRP A 279 -28.10 8.47 2.49
CA TRP A 279 -28.00 7.28 1.65
C TRP A 279 -26.62 7.15 0.97
N LEU A 280 -26.01 8.28 0.60
CA LEU A 280 -24.76 8.29 -0.14
C LEU A 280 -23.53 8.17 0.78
N MET A 281 -23.55 8.85 1.92
CA MET A 281 -22.39 9.04 2.79
C MET A 281 -21.75 7.73 3.28
N PRO A 282 -22.50 6.71 3.74
CA PRO A 282 -21.88 5.45 4.19
C PRO A 282 -21.00 4.80 3.12
N ARG A 283 -21.42 4.88 1.83
CA ARG A 283 -20.61 4.35 0.72
C ARG A 283 -19.40 5.21 0.40
N LEU A 284 -19.49 6.53 0.64
CA LEU A 284 -18.35 7.42 0.47
C LEU A 284 -17.31 7.16 1.55
N LEU A 285 -17.72 7.04 2.80
CA LEU A 285 -16.85 6.71 3.93
C LEU A 285 -16.11 5.39 3.68
N GLU A 286 -16.83 4.33 3.29
CA GLU A 286 -16.21 3.04 2.93
C GLU A 286 -15.19 3.17 1.79
N HIS A 287 -15.45 4.04 0.80
CA HIS A 287 -14.54 4.25 -0.32
C HIS A 287 -13.33 5.13 0.04
N TRP A 288 -13.51 6.05 0.98
CA TRP A 288 -12.48 6.95 1.47
C TRP A 288 -11.54 6.27 2.45
N ASP A 289 -12.06 5.35 3.24
CA ASP A 289 -11.30 4.68 4.27
C ASP A 289 -10.22 3.76 3.71
N GLY A 290 -9.02 3.88 4.26
CA GLY A 290 -7.90 2.98 4.03
C GLY A 290 -8.05 1.68 4.81
N GLY A 291 -8.79 1.72 5.91
CA GLY A 291 -8.94 0.68 6.92
C GLY A 291 -8.16 0.98 8.22
N PRO A 292 -8.25 0.09 9.21
CA PRO A 292 -7.52 0.19 10.47
C PRO A 292 -6.00 0.28 10.27
N VAL A 293 -5.33 0.97 11.19
CA VAL A 293 -3.87 1.11 11.23
C VAL A 293 -3.32 0.61 12.56
N ASP A 294 -2.14 -0.02 12.54
CA ASP A 294 -1.39 -0.30 13.77
C ASP A 294 -0.69 0.98 14.24
N VAL A 295 -1.11 1.53 15.39
CA VAL A 295 -0.56 2.79 15.92
C VAL A 295 0.78 2.52 16.60
N ALA A 296 1.85 3.04 15.99
CA ALA A 296 3.23 2.86 16.44
C ALA A 296 3.58 3.64 17.71
N GLY A 297 2.87 4.74 17.97
CA GLY A 297 3.03 5.56 19.17
C GLY A 297 1.94 6.62 19.26
N THR A 298 1.80 7.23 20.43
CA THR A 298 0.81 8.28 20.68
C THR A 298 1.47 9.63 20.94
N LEU A 299 0.73 10.71 20.68
CA LEU A 299 1.16 12.09 20.86
C LEU A 299 0.15 12.82 21.76
N ASP A 300 0.65 13.62 22.68
CA ASP A 300 -0.15 14.46 23.58
C ASP A 300 0.11 15.96 23.34
N GLU A 301 -0.70 16.82 23.94
CA GLU A 301 -0.50 18.27 23.85
C GLU A 301 0.90 18.70 24.31
N GLY A 302 1.57 19.49 23.47
CA GLY A 302 2.90 20.02 23.73
C GLY A 302 4.05 19.20 23.14
N ASP A 303 3.80 17.97 22.67
CA ASP A 303 4.80 17.17 21.96
C ASP A 303 5.27 17.84 20.67
N GLU A 304 6.46 17.49 20.18
CA GLU A 304 7.04 18.06 18.97
C GLU A 304 7.02 17.08 17.78
N VAL A 305 6.55 17.56 16.63
CA VAL A 305 6.48 16.84 15.37
C VAL A 305 7.01 17.75 14.27
N ALA A 306 8.14 17.39 13.65
CA ALA A 306 8.71 18.10 12.50
C ALA A 306 8.78 19.65 12.67
N GLY A 307 9.16 20.11 13.87
CA GLY A 307 9.25 21.55 14.20
C GLY A 307 7.92 22.23 14.56
N PHE A 308 6.84 21.48 14.68
CA PHE A 308 5.53 21.92 15.18
C PHE A 308 5.29 21.36 16.59
N LYS A 309 4.53 22.10 17.39
CA LYS A 309 3.96 21.63 18.65
C LYS A 309 2.58 21.03 18.41
N VAL A 310 2.30 19.89 19.01
CA VAL A 310 0.98 19.26 19.03
C VAL A 310 0.03 20.06 19.91
N ILE A 311 -1.16 20.34 19.41
CA ILE A 311 -2.25 21.00 20.16
C ILE A 311 -3.47 20.08 20.20
N HIS A 312 -3.97 19.76 21.39
CA HIS A 312 -5.19 18.97 21.53
C HIS A 312 -6.43 19.86 21.34
N LEU A 313 -7.30 19.47 20.41
CA LEU A 313 -8.46 20.21 19.91
C LEU A 313 -9.71 19.29 19.86
N PRO A 314 -10.11 18.66 20.99
CA PRO A 314 -11.17 17.66 20.99
C PRO A 314 -12.55 18.23 20.64
N GLY A 315 -13.49 17.35 20.33
CA GLY A 315 -14.89 17.66 20.12
C GLY A 315 -15.42 17.12 18.79
N HIS A 316 -14.66 17.28 17.72
CA HIS A 316 -14.96 16.57 16.47
C HIS A 316 -14.71 15.07 16.62
N ALA A 317 -13.51 14.75 17.09
CA ALA A 317 -13.08 13.44 17.55
C ALA A 317 -12.50 13.58 18.98
N PRO A 318 -12.47 12.50 19.78
CA PRO A 318 -12.02 12.57 21.17
C PRO A 318 -10.54 12.99 21.31
N GLY A 319 -9.71 12.59 20.36
CA GLY A 319 -8.28 12.85 20.27
C GLY A 319 -7.88 13.73 19.10
N LEU A 320 -8.77 14.58 18.58
CA LEU A 320 -8.36 15.47 17.49
C LEU A 320 -7.17 16.34 17.92
N ILE A 321 -6.09 16.30 17.15
CA ILE A 321 -4.91 17.13 17.32
C ILE A 321 -4.65 18.01 16.09
N GLY A 322 -4.13 19.20 16.35
CA GLY A 322 -3.50 20.05 15.36
C GLY A 322 -2.00 20.18 15.60
N LEU A 323 -1.32 20.81 14.65
CA LEU A 323 0.09 21.17 14.70
C LEU A 323 0.25 22.69 14.62
N TRP A 324 0.98 23.26 15.56
CA TRP A 324 1.25 24.69 15.68
C TRP A 324 2.73 25.01 15.52
N ARG A 325 3.07 25.94 14.61
CA ARG A 325 4.44 26.45 14.45
C ARG A 325 4.51 27.92 14.84
N GLU A 326 5.23 28.20 15.92
CA GLU A 326 5.35 29.54 16.52
C GLU A 326 6.00 30.55 15.57
N SER A 327 7.02 30.13 14.80
CA SER A 327 7.87 31.03 14.01
C SER A 327 7.11 31.82 12.95
N ASP A 328 6.07 31.23 12.37
CA ASP A 328 5.21 31.86 11.35
C ASP A 328 3.73 31.85 11.72
N ARG A 329 3.38 31.40 12.93
CA ARG A 329 2.00 31.26 13.43
C ARG A 329 1.12 30.45 12.49
N LEU A 330 1.68 29.39 11.92
CA LEU A 330 0.96 28.44 11.07
C LEU A 330 0.30 27.37 11.92
N ALA A 331 -1.00 27.17 11.70
CA ALA A 331 -1.77 26.08 12.30
C ALA A 331 -2.27 25.11 11.23
N LEU A 332 -1.96 23.82 11.37
CA LEU A 332 -2.56 22.72 10.61
C LEU A 332 -3.47 21.97 11.58
N VAL A 333 -4.79 22.00 11.39
CA VAL A 333 -5.73 21.70 12.50
C VAL A 333 -6.78 20.65 12.18
N SER A 334 -6.55 19.85 11.14
CA SER A 334 -7.46 18.79 10.73
C SER A 334 -8.91 19.32 10.71
N ASP A 335 -9.85 18.63 11.34
CA ASP A 335 -11.25 18.98 11.39
C ASP A 335 -11.67 19.80 12.63
N CYS A 336 -10.76 20.60 13.21
CA CYS A 336 -11.12 21.56 14.27
C CYS A 336 -12.24 22.53 13.83
N PHE A 337 -12.27 22.91 12.55
CA PHE A 337 -13.34 23.69 11.94
C PHE A 337 -13.55 23.28 10.48
N TYR A 338 -14.75 23.55 9.94
CA TYR A 338 -15.07 23.32 8.53
C TYR A 338 -15.12 24.61 7.73
N THR A 339 -14.54 24.58 6.52
CA THR A 339 -14.78 25.58 5.45
C THR A 339 -15.55 24.97 4.27
N LEU A 340 -16.17 23.81 4.51
CA LEU A 340 -16.86 22.98 3.53
C LEU A 340 -18.14 22.42 4.14
N ASP A 341 -19.21 22.31 3.33
CA ASP A 341 -20.39 21.55 3.72
C ASP A 341 -20.17 20.09 3.31
N PRO A 342 -20.04 19.14 4.26
CA PRO A 342 -19.76 17.75 3.94
C PRO A 342 -20.91 17.08 3.18
N GLN A 343 -22.14 17.63 3.24
CA GLN A 343 -23.29 17.07 2.51
C GLN A 343 -23.29 17.47 1.05
N THR A 344 -22.94 18.72 0.76
CA THR A 344 -23.06 19.29 -0.59
C THR A 344 -21.73 19.48 -1.30
N GLY A 345 -20.61 19.37 -0.58
CA GLY A 345 -19.27 19.68 -1.08
C GLY A 345 -19.05 21.16 -1.37
N ARG A 346 -19.94 22.05 -0.91
CA ARG A 346 -19.83 23.50 -1.17
C ARG A 346 -18.92 24.15 -0.14
N LYS A 347 -17.89 24.85 -0.64
CA LYS A 347 -17.01 25.68 0.18
C LYS A 347 -17.78 26.86 0.77
N GLY A 348 -17.38 27.34 1.94
CA GLY A 348 -17.99 28.46 2.63
C GLY A 348 -17.14 28.98 3.79
N PHE A 349 -17.75 29.80 4.64
CA PHE A 349 -17.10 30.35 5.83
C PHE A 349 -16.79 29.25 6.85
N ALA A 350 -15.80 29.54 7.71
CA ALA A 350 -15.46 28.72 8.86
C ALA A 350 -16.67 28.52 9.77
N ARG A 351 -16.87 27.30 10.25
CA ARG A 351 -17.94 26.93 11.20
C ARG A 351 -17.53 25.72 12.02
N VAL A 352 -18.29 25.46 13.07
CA VAL A 352 -18.20 24.18 13.81
C VAL A 352 -18.43 23.00 12.86
N PRO A 353 -17.75 21.86 13.09
CA PRO A 353 -17.94 20.66 12.29
C PRO A 353 -19.39 20.17 12.31
N HIS A 354 -19.81 19.52 11.22
CA HIS A 354 -21.19 19.10 11.07
C HIS A 354 -21.56 18.06 12.13
N SER A 355 -22.67 18.28 12.84
CA SER A 355 -23.12 17.46 13.99
C SER A 355 -23.40 15.99 13.70
N ALA A 356 -23.40 15.58 12.43
CA ALA A 356 -23.50 14.18 12.01
C ALA A 356 -22.17 13.41 12.15
N PHE A 357 -21.04 14.11 12.09
CA PHE A 357 -19.68 13.53 12.18
C PHE A 357 -18.93 14.03 13.41
N ASN A 358 -19.54 14.91 14.20
CA ASN A 358 -18.93 15.57 15.34
C ASN A 358 -19.43 14.95 16.64
N LEU A 359 -18.52 14.50 17.50
CA LEU A 359 -18.83 13.87 18.79
C LEU A 359 -19.52 14.83 19.79
N ASP A 360 -18.94 16.01 20.01
CA ASP A 360 -19.41 17.04 20.96
C ASP A 360 -19.25 18.45 20.37
N THR A 361 -20.38 19.12 20.08
CA THR A 361 -20.36 20.43 19.41
C THR A 361 -19.86 21.55 20.31
N ASP A 362 -20.13 21.49 21.61
CA ASP A 362 -19.70 22.53 22.55
C ASP A 362 -18.20 22.41 22.83
N GLN A 363 -17.69 21.18 22.90
CA GLN A 363 -16.25 20.94 22.99
C GLN A 363 -15.53 21.36 21.72
N ALA A 364 -16.07 21.05 20.53
CA ALA A 364 -15.50 21.51 19.26
C ALA A 364 -15.46 23.05 19.19
N ARG A 365 -16.52 23.72 19.66
CA ARG A 365 -16.56 25.19 19.77
C ARG A 365 -15.48 25.72 20.71
N ALA A 366 -15.26 25.07 21.86
CA ALA A 366 -14.19 25.44 22.78
C ALA A 366 -12.80 25.28 22.15
N SER A 367 -12.59 24.22 21.36
CA SER A 367 -11.34 24.00 20.60
C SER A 367 -11.10 25.08 19.53
N ILE A 368 -12.14 25.51 18.82
CA ILE A 368 -12.04 26.65 17.88
C ILE A 368 -11.64 27.94 18.61
N LEU A 369 -12.23 28.20 19.78
CA LEU A 369 -11.89 29.39 20.58
C LEU A 369 -10.46 29.31 21.14
N LYS A 370 -10.02 28.14 21.61
CA LYS A 370 -8.64 27.88 22.02
C LYS A 370 -7.67 28.21 20.86
N LEU A 371 -7.97 27.76 19.65
CA LEU A 371 -7.16 28.08 18.46
C LEU A 371 -7.17 29.59 18.14
N ALA A 372 -8.31 30.28 18.30
CA ALA A 372 -8.41 31.72 18.06
C ALA A 372 -7.53 32.53 19.01
N GLU A 373 -7.41 32.12 20.27
CA GLU A 373 -6.56 32.76 21.29
C GLU A 373 -5.05 32.68 20.95
N MET A 374 -4.65 31.71 20.12
CA MET A 374 -3.26 31.58 19.64
C MET A 374 -2.91 32.57 18.52
N GLU A 375 -3.88 33.32 18.00
CA GLU A 375 -3.72 34.33 16.94
C GLU A 375 -2.97 33.82 15.68
N PRO A 376 -3.42 32.70 15.06
CA PRO A 376 -2.81 32.15 13.86
C PRO A 376 -2.73 33.20 12.74
N ALA A 377 -1.61 33.22 12.02
CA ALA A 377 -1.49 34.01 10.79
C ALA A 377 -2.18 33.30 9.61
N ALA A 378 -2.18 31.97 9.64
CA ALA A 378 -2.90 31.10 8.72
C ALA A 378 -3.34 29.83 9.45
N ALA A 379 -4.57 29.39 9.21
CA ALA A 379 -5.09 28.13 9.73
C ALA A 379 -5.61 27.25 8.59
N TRP A 380 -5.06 26.04 8.51
CA TRP A 380 -5.30 25.06 7.46
C TRP A 380 -6.03 23.86 8.05
N ALA A 381 -7.26 23.62 7.59
CA ALA A 381 -8.07 22.49 8.01
C ALA A 381 -7.84 21.27 7.12
N GLY A 382 -8.28 20.09 7.58
CA GLY A 382 -8.23 18.85 6.79
C GLY A 382 -9.09 18.89 5.54
N HIS A 383 -9.95 19.92 5.41
CA HIS A 383 -10.72 20.17 4.21
C HIS A 383 -10.57 21.57 3.60
N ALA A 384 -10.65 21.60 2.27
CA ALA A 384 -10.82 22.78 1.43
C ALA A 384 -9.76 23.88 1.64
N ASP A 385 -10.21 25.13 1.69
CA ASP A 385 -9.35 26.31 1.68
C ASP A 385 -9.01 26.77 3.11
N PRO A 386 -7.81 27.35 3.32
CA PRO A 386 -7.40 27.85 4.62
C PRO A 386 -8.14 29.13 5.03
N LEU A 387 -8.03 29.46 6.31
CA LEU A 387 -8.31 30.79 6.82
C LEU A 387 -7.06 31.66 6.74
N LEU A 388 -7.20 32.83 6.12
CA LEU A 388 -6.16 33.83 5.94
C LEU A 388 -6.69 35.21 6.35
N GLY A 389 -5.80 36.15 6.66
CA GLY A 389 -6.16 37.51 7.06
C GLY A 389 -6.44 37.59 8.56
N ASP A 390 -7.61 38.09 8.96
CA ASP A 390 -8.01 38.15 10.37
C ASP A 390 -8.55 36.79 10.84
N VAL A 391 -7.65 35.81 10.94
CA VAL A 391 -7.99 34.42 11.26
C VAL A 391 -8.65 34.30 12.63
N ARG A 392 -8.19 35.09 13.61
CA ARG A 392 -8.80 35.13 14.95
C ARG A 392 -10.28 35.48 14.87
N SER A 393 -10.65 36.60 14.22
CA SER A 393 -12.05 37.00 14.10
C SER A 393 -12.89 35.99 13.30
N LEU A 394 -12.31 35.35 12.28
CA LEU A 394 -12.97 34.28 11.52
C LEU A 394 -13.30 33.08 12.40
N LEU A 395 -12.35 32.63 13.24
CA LEU A 395 -12.56 31.54 14.19
C LEU A 395 -13.56 31.91 15.30
N GLU A 396 -13.45 33.11 15.86
CA GLU A 396 -14.42 33.60 16.86
C GLU A 396 -15.86 33.66 16.28
N THR A 397 -15.99 33.98 14.99
CA THR A 397 -17.29 33.97 14.29
C THR A 397 -17.78 32.54 14.06
N ALA A 398 -16.91 31.66 13.59
CA ALA A 398 -17.20 30.23 13.41
C ALA A 398 -17.70 29.57 14.71
N ALA A 399 -17.12 29.96 15.84
CA ALA A 399 -17.50 29.51 17.16
C ALA A 399 -18.77 30.17 17.72
N ARG A 400 -19.44 31.07 17.00
CA ARG A 400 -20.73 31.67 17.43
C ARG A 400 -21.91 31.19 16.60
N GLU A 401 -21.68 30.82 15.34
CA GLU A 401 -22.73 30.34 14.45
C GLU A 401 -23.17 28.91 14.82
N THR A 402 -24.44 28.59 14.54
CA THR A 402 -25.08 27.29 14.83
C THR A 402 -25.61 26.68 13.54
#